data_AF-A0A951SW23-F1
#
_entry.id   AF-A0A951SW23-F1
#
_cell.length_a   1.000
_cell.length_b   1.000
_cell.length_c   1.000
_cell.angle_alpha   90.00
_cell.angle_beta   90.00
_cell.angle_gamma   90.00
#
_symmetry.space_group_name_H-M   'P 1'
#
loop_
_entity.id
_entity.type
_entity.pdbx_description
1 polymer ?
#
loop_
_entity_poly.entity_id
_entity_poly.type
_entity_poly.pdbx_seq_one_letter_code
_entity_poly.pdbx_strand_id
1 'polypeptide(L)'
;MQNFNRLKEIGHLKIPSFRRDGFQDNVFKNMYLEFFLENCRVLFTPDFQYLTTGPTKAEELEAIELMLKEERELINELKQYVLYNLSLYSALLETNSYYVASNNHLLICRFVYPGNDDRSFELKLYTLAQQDLPENYKDKLYIGRDFVNISRLNRDHFGLREIRDSLKSQVAKMRNRVKSYTPHEIFNEINEEYINEIDEIIVEFSNEATNIIEEFPVDITTKSLKSESLIQVNHLFRGLKHMLIEIEETTRDMEARMFDTDLSRSVRYVTKFRKDIQNYINYIVIKINGRITDAVNGFHL
;
A
#
# COMPACT_ATOMS: atom_id res chain seq x y z
N MET A 1 -14.34 12.67 8.68
CA MET A 1 -15.58 11.97 8.26
C MET A 1 -15.80 11.84 6.74
N GLN A 2 -15.38 12.78 5.87
CA GLN A 2 -15.63 12.70 4.40
C GLN A 2 -15.26 11.35 3.76
N ASN A 3 -14.08 10.80 4.08
CA ASN A 3 -13.65 9.51 3.53
C ASN A 3 -14.58 8.37 3.93
N PHE A 4 -15.15 8.40 5.15
CA PHE A 4 -16.06 7.35 5.60
C PHE A 4 -17.47 7.52 5.01
N ASN A 5 -18.00 8.74 4.94
CA ASN A 5 -19.32 8.97 4.34
C ASN A 5 -19.36 8.48 2.88
N ARG A 6 -18.24 8.60 2.15
CA ARG A 6 -18.07 8.02 0.82
C ARG A 6 -18.12 6.49 0.81
N LEU A 7 -17.65 5.82 1.88
CA LEU A 7 -17.77 4.37 1.99
C LEU A 7 -19.24 3.93 2.15
N LYS A 8 -20.13 4.76 2.69
CA LYS A 8 -21.56 4.43 2.76
C LYS A 8 -22.22 4.37 1.38
N GLU A 9 -21.72 5.15 0.43
CA GLU A 9 -22.25 5.19 -0.95
C GLU A 9 -21.93 3.90 -1.73
N ILE A 10 -21.08 3.02 -1.19
CA ILE A 10 -20.72 1.74 -1.81
C ILE A 10 -21.90 0.76 -1.82
N GLY A 11 -22.79 0.82 -0.83
CA GLY A 11 -23.71 -0.28 -0.57
C GLY A 11 -22.94 -1.56 -0.23
N HIS A 12 -23.27 -2.68 -0.87
CA HIS A 12 -22.64 -3.99 -0.64
C HIS A 12 -21.48 -4.30 -1.59
N LEU A 13 -20.34 -4.73 -1.03
CA LEU A 13 -19.20 -5.23 -1.80
C LEU A 13 -19.40 -6.72 -2.10
N LYS A 14 -19.64 -7.09 -3.37
CA LYS A 14 -19.71 -8.50 -3.78
C LYS A 14 -18.33 -9.15 -3.79
N ILE A 15 -17.80 -9.53 -2.64
CA ILE A 15 -16.45 -10.12 -2.52
C ILE A 15 -16.54 -11.63 -2.82
N PRO A 16 -15.72 -12.19 -3.72
CA PRO A 16 -15.69 -13.62 -3.98
C PRO A 16 -15.27 -14.38 -2.72
N SER A 17 -15.84 -15.56 -2.52
CA SER A 17 -15.33 -16.46 -1.49
C SER A 17 -13.88 -16.82 -1.81
N PHE A 18 -12.98 -16.63 -0.84
CA PHE A 18 -11.60 -17.04 -0.92
C PHE A 18 -11.20 -17.73 0.38
N ARG A 19 -10.30 -18.70 0.28
CA ARG A 19 -9.77 -19.42 1.44
C ARG A 19 -8.66 -18.61 2.09
N ARG A 20 -8.67 -18.58 3.41
CA ARG A 20 -7.64 -17.94 4.23
C ARG A 20 -6.84 -19.01 4.95
N ASP A 21 -5.54 -18.80 5.08
CA ASP A 21 -4.75 -19.59 6.02
C ASP A 21 -4.92 -19.08 7.46
N GLY A 22 -4.28 -19.76 8.42
CA GLY A 22 -4.36 -19.36 9.84
C GLY A 22 -3.81 -17.97 10.12
N PHE A 23 -2.78 -17.54 9.38
CA PHE A 23 -2.21 -16.20 9.53
C PHE A 23 -3.21 -15.12 9.05
N GLN A 24 -3.79 -15.30 7.87
CA GLN A 24 -4.78 -14.40 7.29
C GLN A 24 -6.08 -14.35 8.12
N ASP A 25 -6.52 -15.48 8.68
CA ASP A 25 -7.65 -15.52 9.62
C ASP A 25 -7.36 -14.70 10.89
N ASN A 26 -6.15 -14.79 11.42
CA ASN A 26 -5.75 -13.99 12.59
C ASN A 26 -5.63 -12.50 12.25
N VAL A 27 -5.08 -12.15 11.09
CA VAL A 27 -5.04 -10.76 10.61
C VAL A 27 -6.46 -10.21 10.46
N PHE A 28 -7.37 -10.97 9.86
CA PHE A 28 -8.78 -10.56 9.71
C PHE A 28 -9.44 -10.25 11.07
N LYS A 29 -9.21 -11.12 12.06
CA LYS A 29 -9.72 -10.96 13.43
C LYS A 29 -9.11 -9.77 14.16
N ASN A 30 -7.89 -9.37 13.81
CA ASN A 30 -7.16 -8.28 14.49
C ASN A 30 -6.95 -7.04 13.59
N MET A 31 -7.78 -6.88 12.55
CA MET A 31 -7.70 -5.74 11.63
C MET A 31 -8.47 -4.54 12.16
N TYR A 32 -7.78 -3.41 12.27
CA TYR A 32 -8.29 -2.10 12.60
C TYR A 32 -8.44 -1.27 11.32
N LEU A 33 -9.55 -0.54 11.18
CA LEU A 33 -9.74 0.39 10.07
C LEU A 33 -9.52 1.81 10.56
N GLU A 34 -8.63 2.56 9.91
CA GLU A 34 -8.25 3.90 10.36
C GLU A 34 -8.71 4.98 9.39
N PHE A 35 -9.35 6.01 9.94
CA PHE A 35 -9.91 7.14 9.22
C PHE A 35 -9.46 8.49 9.78
N PHE A 36 -9.63 9.52 8.95
CA PHE A 36 -9.29 10.90 9.27
C PHE A 36 -10.49 11.61 9.90
N LEU A 37 -10.26 12.14 11.09
CA LEU A 37 -11.08 13.18 11.71
C LEU A 37 -10.43 14.54 11.45
N GLU A 38 -11.10 15.62 11.86
CA GLU A 38 -10.61 16.99 11.63
C GLU A 38 -9.22 17.22 12.26
N ASN A 39 -9.10 16.95 13.56
CA ASN A 39 -7.83 17.08 14.30
C ASN A 39 -7.16 15.72 14.55
N CYS A 40 -8.01 14.69 14.51
CA CYS A 40 -7.83 13.32 14.96
C CYS A 40 -7.42 12.26 13.92
N ARG A 41 -7.14 11.05 14.42
CA ARG A 41 -7.47 9.79 13.74
C ARG A 41 -8.46 9.03 14.62
N VAL A 42 -9.30 8.25 13.95
CA VAL A 42 -10.14 7.24 14.61
C VAL A 42 -9.77 5.87 14.06
N LEU A 43 -9.63 4.90 14.97
CA LEU A 43 -9.44 3.51 14.64
C LEU A 43 -10.72 2.77 15.02
N PHE A 44 -11.34 2.10 14.06
CA PHE A 44 -12.39 1.12 14.33
C PHE A 44 -11.75 -0.20 14.70
N THR A 45 -12.07 -0.69 15.89
CA THR A 45 -11.52 -1.92 16.42
C THR A 45 -12.23 -3.14 15.82
N PRO A 46 -11.64 -4.34 15.93
CA PRO A 46 -12.29 -5.55 15.48
C PRO A 46 -13.66 -5.84 16.11
N ASP A 47 -13.86 -5.39 17.35
CA ASP A 47 -15.10 -5.58 18.13
C ASP A 47 -16.14 -4.46 17.90
N PHE A 48 -16.01 -3.71 16.81
CA PHE A 48 -16.88 -2.59 16.45
C PHE A 48 -16.94 -1.50 17.54
N GLN A 49 -15.81 -1.26 18.21
CA GLN A 49 -15.58 -0.09 19.05
C GLN A 49 -14.68 0.91 18.32
N TYR A 50 -14.39 2.05 18.94
CA TYR A 50 -13.45 3.02 18.40
C TYR A 50 -12.40 3.46 19.41
N LEU A 51 -11.23 3.85 18.89
CA LEU A 51 -10.18 4.56 19.62
C LEU A 51 -9.86 5.85 18.87
N THR A 52 -9.76 6.97 19.59
CA THR A 52 -9.27 8.23 19.01
C THR A 52 -7.81 8.45 19.40
N THR A 53 -7.02 9.03 18.50
CA THR A 53 -5.58 9.29 18.75
C THR A 53 -5.32 10.68 19.33
N GLY A 54 -6.35 11.35 19.83
CA GLY A 54 -6.33 12.75 20.24
C GLY A 54 -7.73 13.30 20.54
N PRO A 55 -7.82 14.61 20.85
CA PRO A 55 -9.10 15.26 21.14
C PRO A 55 -9.99 15.34 19.90
N THR A 56 -11.28 15.08 20.09
CA THR A 56 -12.30 14.98 19.03
C THR A 56 -13.57 15.72 19.44
N LYS A 57 -14.30 16.29 18.48
CA LYS A 57 -15.57 17.00 18.72
C LYS A 57 -16.70 16.00 19.04
N ALA A 58 -17.64 16.38 19.90
CA ALA A 58 -18.77 15.53 20.29
C ALA A 58 -19.59 15.05 19.07
N GLU A 59 -19.85 15.95 18.12
CA GLU A 59 -20.56 15.63 16.87
C GLU A 59 -19.87 14.55 16.03
N GLU A 60 -18.53 14.55 15.99
CA GLU A 60 -17.77 13.50 15.29
C GLU A 60 -17.88 12.16 16.02
N LEU A 61 -17.90 12.16 17.36
CA LEU A 61 -18.05 10.95 18.18
C LEU A 61 -19.45 10.34 18.03
N GLU A 62 -20.50 11.16 18.10
CA GLU A 62 -21.88 10.71 17.90
C GLU A 62 -22.07 10.07 16.52
N ALA A 63 -21.46 10.65 15.48
CA ALA A 63 -21.51 10.10 14.13
C ALA A 63 -20.75 8.76 14.01
N ILE A 64 -19.62 8.61 14.70
CA ILE A 64 -18.88 7.33 14.78
C ILE A 64 -19.71 6.27 15.51
N GLU A 65 -20.33 6.62 16.64
CA GLU A 65 -21.13 5.69 17.44
C GLU A 65 -22.36 5.19 16.69
N LEU A 66 -23.08 6.10 16.03
CA LEU A 66 -24.22 5.75 15.19
C LEU A 66 -23.79 4.78 14.07
N MET A 67 -22.67 5.08 13.43
CA MET A 67 -22.11 4.27 12.35
C MET A 67 -21.70 2.87 12.81
N LEU A 68 -20.98 2.73 13.93
CA LEU A 68 -20.59 1.42 14.47
C LEU A 68 -21.80 0.59 14.94
N LYS A 69 -22.93 1.25 15.20
CA LYS A 69 -24.20 0.59 15.52
C LYS A 69 -24.95 0.14 14.27
N GLU A 70 -25.01 0.96 13.23
CA GLU A 70 -25.85 0.73 12.05
C GLU A 70 -25.13 -0.03 10.92
N GLU A 71 -23.83 0.16 10.76
CA GLU A 71 -23.07 -0.23 9.55
C GLU A 71 -22.08 -1.38 9.80
N ARG A 72 -22.34 -2.24 10.79
CA ARG A 72 -21.40 -3.32 11.17
C ARG A 72 -21.09 -4.27 10.02
N GLU A 73 -22.09 -4.64 9.24
CA GLU A 73 -21.91 -5.51 8.08
C GLU A 73 -21.01 -4.85 7.03
N LEU A 74 -21.23 -3.58 6.72
CA LEU A 74 -20.38 -2.81 5.80
C LEU A 74 -18.92 -2.76 6.26
N ILE A 75 -18.69 -2.52 7.56
CA ILE A 75 -17.34 -2.52 8.14
C ILE A 75 -16.68 -3.90 8.00
N ASN A 76 -17.44 -4.97 8.24
CA ASN A 76 -16.95 -6.33 8.08
C ASN A 76 -16.65 -6.67 6.60
N GLU A 77 -17.52 -6.28 5.68
CA GLU A 77 -17.30 -6.39 4.23
C GLU A 77 -16.04 -5.63 3.81
N LEU A 78 -15.83 -4.42 4.34
CA LEU A 78 -14.63 -3.64 4.04
C LEU A 78 -13.36 -4.34 4.52
N LYS A 79 -13.37 -4.94 5.72
CA LYS A 79 -12.25 -5.78 6.21
C LYS A 79 -11.99 -6.96 5.27
N GLN A 80 -13.05 -7.63 4.81
CA GLN A 80 -12.93 -8.76 3.87
C GLN A 80 -12.36 -8.30 2.53
N TYR A 81 -12.81 -7.15 2.03
CA TYR A 81 -12.35 -6.57 0.78
C TYR A 81 -10.88 -6.17 0.84
N VAL A 82 -10.46 -5.53 1.94
CA VAL A 82 -9.04 -5.21 2.18
C VAL A 82 -8.22 -6.50 2.19
N LEU A 83 -8.61 -7.52 2.95
CA LEU A 83 -7.86 -8.76 3.02
C LEU A 83 -7.81 -9.50 1.68
N TYR A 84 -8.91 -9.51 0.93
CA TYR A 84 -8.96 -10.06 -0.44
C TYR A 84 -7.94 -9.36 -1.34
N ASN A 85 -7.92 -8.03 -1.33
CA ASN A 85 -6.96 -7.24 -2.09
C ASN A 85 -5.51 -7.51 -1.67
N LEU A 86 -5.23 -7.55 -0.37
CA LEU A 86 -3.88 -7.84 0.12
C LEU A 86 -3.41 -9.25 -0.25
N SER A 87 -4.33 -10.21 -0.34
CA SER A 87 -4.01 -11.59 -0.71
C SER A 87 -3.78 -11.74 -2.21
N LEU A 88 -4.55 -11.03 -3.03
CA LEU A 88 -4.55 -11.20 -4.49
C LEU A 88 -3.62 -10.22 -5.22
N TYR A 89 -3.60 -8.96 -4.81
CA TYR A 89 -2.96 -7.84 -5.50
C TYR A 89 -1.88 -7.14 -4.68
N SER A 90 -1.34 -7.81 -3.66
CA SER A 90 -0.21 -7.33 -2.89
C SER A 90 0.68 -8.49 -2.46
N ALA A 91 1.90 -8.20 -2.05
CA ALA A 91 2.77 -9.13 -1.33
C ALA A 91 3.03 -8.68 0.12
N LEU A 92 2.34 -7.63 0.58
CA LEU A 92 2.60 -6.95 1.86
C LEU A 92 2.49 -7.88 3.06
N LEU A 93 1.46 -8.73 3.09
CA LEU A 93 1.22 -9.63 4.21
C LEU A 93 2.26 -10.74 4.26
N GLU A 94 2.63 -11.30 3.11
CA GLU A 94 3.62 -12.35 3.01
C GLU A 94 5.02 -11.85 3.40
N THR A 95 5.43 -10.69 2.87
CA THR A 95 6.78 -10.13 3.10
C THR A 95 6.95 -9.55 4.50
N ASN A 96 5.88 -9.09 5.14
CA ASN A 96 5.91 -8.50 6.48
C ASN A 96 5.30 -9.41 7.56
N SER A 97 5.05 -10.68 7.23
CA SER A 97 4.40 -11.66 8.11
C SER A 97 5.05 -11.77 9.48
N TYR A 98 6.38 -11.73 9.55
CA TYR A 98 7.14 -11.74 10.80
C TYR A 98 6.74 -10.60 11.75
N TYR A 99 6.72 -9.35 11.25
CA TYR A 99 6.39 -8.18 12.07
C TYR A 99 4.92 -8.18 12.49
N VAL A 100 4.03 -8.61 11.59
CA VAL A 100 2.59 -8.68 11.88
C VAL A 100 2.31 -9.77 12.91
N ALA A 101 2.88 -10.97 12.75
CA ALA A 101 2.74 -12.07 13.70
C ALA A 101 3.31 -11.72 15.09
N SER A 102 4.47 -11.06 15.13
CA SER A 102 5.11 -10.61 16.39
C SER A 102 4.26 -9.61 17.16
N ASN A 103 3.38 -8.88 16.48
CA ASN A 103 2.43 -7.92 17.07
C ASN A 103 1.02 -8.52 17.18
N ASN A 104 0.90 -9.81 17.45
CA ASN A 104 -0.37 -10.53 17.61
C ASN A 104 -1.32 -10.39 16.41
N HIS A 105 -0.75 -10.32 15.21
CA HIS A 105 -1.48 -10.18 13.95
C HIS A 105 -2.27 -8.87 13.82
N LEU A 106 -1.98 -7.87 14.66
CA LEU A 106 -2.62 -6.57 14.59
C LEU A 106 -2.21 -5.84 13.31
N LEU A 107 -3.21 -5.48 12.49
CA LEU A 107 -3.03 -4.73 11.26
C LEU A 107 -3.90 -3.47 11.30
N ILE A 108 -3.30 -2.30 11.17
CA ILE A 108 -4.01 -1.02 11.02
C ILE A 108 -4.03 -0.65 9.54
N CYS A 109 -5.23 -0.57 8.97
CA CYS A 109 -5.47 -0.20 7.58
C CYS A 109 -5.97 1.25 7.50
N ARG A 110 -5.08 2.19 7.22
CA ARG A 110 -5.45 3.61 7.06
C ARG A 110 -5.94 3.89 5.65
N PHE A 111 -7.16 4.38 5.55
CA PHE A 111 -7.76 4.85 4.29
C PHE A 111 -7.38 6.31 4.03
N VAL A 112 -6.62 6.54 2.97
CA VAL A 112 -6.23 7.87 2.49
C VAL A 112 -6.93 8.14 1.16
N TYR A 113 -7.67 9.25 1.10
CA TYR A 113 -8.30 9.70 -0.13
C TYR A 113 -7.29 10.44 -1.02
N PRO A 114 -7.05 10.00 -2.27
CA PRO A 114 -6.04 10.59 -3.15
C PRO A 114 -6.49 11.87 -3.87
N GLY A 115 -7.79 12.23 -3.84
CA GLY A 115 -8.30 13.46 -4.46
C GLY A 115 -8.98 13.28 -5.82
N ASN A 116 -8.55 12.29 -6.60
CA ASN A 116 -8.81 12.23 -8.05
C ASN A 116 -9.99 11.32 -8.46
N ASP A 117 -10.34 10.34 -7.62
CA ASP A 117 -11.44 9.41 -7.86
C ASP A 117 -12.06 9.08 -6.50
N ASP A 118 -13.33 9.45 -6.33
CA ASP A 118 -14.11 9.27 -5.09
C ASP A 118 -14.17 7.81 -4.62
N ARG A 119 -13.86 6.85 -5.51
CA ARG A 119 -13.89 5.41 -5.21
C ARG A 119 -12.52 4.78 -5.01
N SER A 120 -11.44 5.52 -5.24
CA SER A 120 -10.08 5.04 -5.07
C SER A 120 -9.50 5.47 -3.73
N PHE A 121 -8.81 4.54 -3.07
CA PHE A 121 -8.15 4.78 -1.79
C PHE A 121 -6.71 4.28 -1.84
N GLU A 122 -5.82 5.07 -1.28
CA GLU A 122 -4.50 4.60 -0.86
C GLU A 122 -4.64 4.02 0.55
N LEU A 123 -4.29 2.75 0.71
CA LEU A 123 -4.20 2.10 2.00
C LEU A 123 -2.77 2.22 2.52
N LYS A 124 -2.59 2.84 3.70
CA LYS A 124 -1.33 2.77 4.43
C LYS A 124 -1.46 1.75 5.54
N LEU A 125 -0.60 0.75 5.52
CA LEU A 125 -0.64 -0.36 6.45
C LEU A 125 0.40 -0.19 7.55
N TYR A 126 -0.02 -0.50 8.78
CA TYR A 126 0.84 -0.47 9.94
C TYR A 126 0.58 -1.68 10.85
N THR A 127 1.56 -2.00 11.68
CA THR A 127 1.40 -2.95 12.79
C THR A 127 1.99 -2.35 14.08
N LEU A 128 1.47 -2.76 15.22
CA LEU A 128 1.87 -2.27 16.55
C LEU A 128 1.41 -3.31 17.59
N ALA A 129 2.12 -3.43 18.71
CA ALA A 129 1.66 -4.26 19.80
C ALA A 129 0.33 -3.72 20.35
N GLN A 130 -0.64 -4.60 20.64
CA GLN A 130 -1.98 -4.18 21.04
C GLN A 130 -1.99 -3.34 22.33
N GLN A 131 -1.10 -3.67 23.27
CA GLN A 131 -0.92 -2.96 24.55
C GLN A 131 -0.43 -1.52 24.40
N ASP A 132 0.10 -1.15 23.24
CA ASP A 132 0.58 0.20 22.93
C ASP A 132 -0.53 1.11 22.38
N LEU A 133 -1.75 0.58 22.19
CA LEU A 133 -2.89 1.38 21.75
C LEU A 133 -3.78 1.79 22.93
N PRO A 134 -4.25 3.06 22.98
CA PRO A 134 -3.94 4.16 22.04
C PRO A 134 -2.69 4.99 22.37
N GLU A 135 -2.10 4.86 23.56
CA GLU A 135 -1.13 5.81 24.13
C GLU A 135 0.15 5.95 23.28
N ASN A 136 0.69 4.83 22.80
CA ASN A 136 1.91 4.74 22.02
C ASN A 136 1.62 4.56 20.51
N TYR A 137 0.44 4.98 20.05
CA TYR A 137 0.01 4.87 18.64
C TYR A 137 1.03 5.42 17.62
N LYS A 138 1.89 6.37 18.02
CA LYS A 138 2.93 6.95 17.15
C LYS A 138 4.05 5.97 16.80
N ASP A 139 4.24 4.92 17.60
CA ASP A 139 5.35 3.97 17.48
C ASP A 139 5.05 2.83 16.51
N LYS A 140 3.85 2.82 15.90
CA LYS A 140 3.47 1.82 14.90
C LYS A 140 4.49 1.70 13.77
N LEU A 141 4.78 0.47 13.43
CA LEU A 141 5.66 0.13 12.32
C LEU A 141 4.90 0.25 11.01
N TYR A 142 5.44 1.04 10.08
CA TYR A 142 4.95 1.05 8.70
C TYR A 142 5.39 -0.21 7.97
N ILE A 143 4.44 -0.93 7.37
CA ILE A 143 4.71 -2.15 6.60
C ILE A 143 4.64 -1.89 5.08
N GLY A 144 3.83 -0.93 4.64
CA GLY A 144 3.79 -0.48 3.25
C GLY A 144 2.47 0.17 2.86
N ARG A 145 2.32 0.40 1.56
CA ARG A 145 1.11 0.96 0.94
C ARG A 145 0.51 0.01 -0.08
N ASP A 146 -0.79 0.11 -0.24
CA ASP A 146 -1.54 -0.55 -1.31
C ASP A 146 -2.63 0.38 -1.87
N PHE A 147 -3.23 0.01 -2.99
CA PHE A 147 -4.25 0.80 -3.66
C PHE A 147 -5.50 -0.03 -3.91
N VAL A 148 -6.65 0.49 -3.52
CA VAL A 148 -7.92 -0.20 -3.72
C VAL A 148 -8.93 0.73 -4.34
N ASN A 149 -9.82 0.17 -5.15
CA ASN A 149 -10.95 0.89 -5.69
C ASN A 149 -12.23 0.16 -5.30
N ILE A 150 -12.99 0.73 -4.37
CA ILE A 150 -14.17 0.10 -3.78
C ILE A 150 -15.28 -0.22 -4.79
N SER A 151 -15.24 0.30 -6.02
CA SER A 151 -16.21 -0.09 -7.05
C SER A 151 -15.85 -1.36 -7.81
N ARG A 152 -14.62 -1.85 -7.68
CA ARG A 152 -14.11 -3.00 -8.43
C ARG A 152 -13.24 -3.89 -7.57
N LEU A 153 -13.25 -5.18 -7.88
CA LEU A 153 -12.37 -6.16 -7.25
C LEU A 153 -11.05 -6.29 -8.00
N ASN A 154 -11.10 -6.20 -9.32
CA ASN A 154 -9.95 -6.41 -10.18
C ASN A 154 -9.16 -5.11 -10.34
N ARG A 155 -7.84 -5.25 -10.50
CA ARG A 155 -6.95 -4.14 -10.83
C ARG A 155 -6.56 -4.22 -12.30
N ASP A 156 -6.87 -3.15 -13.03
CA ASP A 156 -6.47 -2.96 -14.41
C ASP A 156 -4.95 -3.11 -14.53
N HIS A 157 -4.49 -3.94 -15.46
CA HIS A 157 -3.07 -4.21 -15.69
C HIS A 157 -2.31 -4.54 -14.39
N PHE A 158 -2.94 -5.30 -13.48
CA PHE A 158 -2.42 -5.63 -12.15
C PHE A 158 -2.14 -4.43 -11.23
N GLY A 159 -2.74 -3.27 -11.49
CA GLY A 159 -2.55 -2.04 -10.70
C GLY A 159 -1.29 -1.25 -11.07
N LEU A 160 -0.76 -1.47 -12.28
CA LEU A 160 0.49 -0.86 -12.73
C LEU A 160 0.41 0.68 -12.78
N ARG A 161 -0.77 1.22 -13.12
CA ARG A 161 -1.01 2.67 -13.12
C ARG A 161 -0.83 3.26 -11.72
N GLU A 162 -1.42 2.61 -10.71
CA GLU A 162 -1.35 3.04 -9.32
C GLU A 162 0.09 2.97 -8.78
N ILE A 163 0.86 1.93 -9.14
CA ILE A 163 2.28 1.82 -8.79
C ILE A 163 3.07 2.97 -9.41
N ARG A 164 2.93 3.19 -10.72
CA ARG A 164 3.60 4.26 -11.47
C ARG A 164 3.33 5.64 -10.86
N ASP A 165 2.07 5.96 -10.65
CA ASP A 165 1.65 7.27 -10.15
C ASP A 165 2.07 7.45 -8.68
N SER A 166 2.07 6.37 -7.90
CA SER A 166 2.58 6.35 -6.54
C SER A 166 4.07 6.64 -6.47
N LEU A 167 4.91 5.98 -7.28
CA LEU A 167 6.37 6.21 -7.30
C LEU A 167 6.69 7.68 -7.58
N LYS A 168 6.10 8.25 -8.65
CA LYS A 168 6.23 9.68 -8.99
C LYS A 168 5.83 10.61 -7.84
N SER A 169 4.69 10.33 -7.21
CA SER A 169 4.22 11.15 -6.09
C SER A 169 5.11 11.01 -4.85
N GLN A 170 5.57 9.80 -4.55
CA GLN A 170 6.37 9.52 -3.36
C GLN A 170 7.77 10.10 -3.46
N VAL A 171 8.46 10.00 -4.61
CA VAL A 171 9.80 10.59 -4.76
C VAL A 171 9.75 12.12 -4.56
N ALA A 172 8.76 12.79 -5.14
CA ALA A 172 8.56 14.23 -4.96
C ALA A 172 8.28 14.60 -3.49
N LYS A 173 7.42 13.82 -2.81
CA LYS A 173 7.13 14.01 -1.37
C LYS A 173 8.36 13.75 -0.51
N MET A 174 9.14 12.70 -0.82
CA MET A 174 10.38 12.36 -0.14
C MET A 174 11.40 13.49 -0.30
N ARG A 175 11.68 13.94 -1.54
CA ARG A 175 12.56 15.08 -1.85
C ARG A 175 12.21 16.30 -1.01
N ASN A 176 10.94 16.70 -1.00
CA ASN A 176 10.47 17.85 -0.22
C ASN A 176 10.67 17.66 1.30
N ARG A 177 10.42 16.45 1.83
CA ARG A 177 10.60 16.16 3.25
C ARG A 177 12.07 16.14 3.66
N VAL A 178 12.93 15.53 2.84
CA VAL A 178 14.38 15.50 3.07
C VAL A 178 14.92 16.93 3.05
N LYS A 179 14.57 17.74 2.04
CA LYS A 179 14.91 19.17 1.97
C LYS A 179 14.48 19.96 3.20
N SER A 180 13.29 19.68 3.74
CA SER A 180 12.74 20.43 4.88
C SER A 180 13.40 20.12 6.23
N TYR A 181 14.12 19.01 6.34
CA TYR A 181 14.66 18.50 7.61
C TYR A 181 16.17 18.25 7.55
N THR A 182 16.84 18.64 6.47
CA THR A 182 18.28 18.41 6.25
C THR A 182 18.96 19.75 5.96
N PRO A 183 20.15 20.03 6.52
CA PRO A 183 20.92 21.21 6.18
C PRO A 183 21.16 21.33 4.67
N HIS A 184 21.28 22.57 4.17
CA HIS A 184 21.27 22.82 2.73
C HIS A 184 22.44 22.17 2.00
N GLU A 185 23.65 22.19 2.57
CA GLU A 185 24.82 21.58 1.92
C GLU A 185 24.64 20.06 1.77
N ILE A 186 24.21 19.38 2.84
CA ILE A 186 24.00 17.93 2.84
C ILE A 186 22.83 17.55 1.92
N PHE A 187 21.77 18.36 1.86
CA PHE A 187 20.68 18.11 0.95
C PHE A 187 21.13 18.17 -0.52
N ASN A 188 22.01 19.11 -0.88
CA ASN A 188 22.49 19.23 -2.26
C ASN A 188 23.29 17.98 -2.66
N GLU A 189 24.19 17.51 -1.79
CA GLU A 189 24.92 16.23 -1.97
C GLU A 189 23.94 15.06 -2.18
N ILE A 190 23.01 14.87 -1.24
CA ILE A 190 22.02 13.79 -1.30
C ILE A 190 21.16 13.87 -2.57
N ASN A 191 20.77 15.09 -2.95
CA ASN A 191 19.89 15.29 -4.09
C ASN A 191 20.60 14.99 -5.41
N GLU A 192 21.84 15.47 -5.56
CA GLU A 192 22.65 15.25 -6.76
C GLU A 192 23.07 13.78 -6.91
N GLU A 193 23.51 13.15 -5.82
CA GLU A 193 24.02 11.77 -5.86
C GLU A 193 22.92 10.72 -5.95
N TYR A 194 21.79 10.90 -5.24
CA TYR A 194 20.78 9.84 -5.12
C TYR A 194 19.40 10.22 -5.65
N ILE A 195 18.84 11.37 -5.24
CA ILE A 195 17.44 11.67 -5.54
C ILE A 195 17.23 11.92 -7.04
N ASN A 196 18.19 12.53 -7.73
CA ASN A 196 18.12 12.74 -9.17
C ASN A 196 18.16 11.41 -9.93
N GLU A 197 19.08 10.50 -9.59
CA GLU A 197 19.16 9.16 -10.19
C GLU A 197 17.85 8.38 -9.98
N ILE A 198 17.31 8.36 -8.76
CA ILE A 198 16.02 7.73 -8.46
C ILE A 198 14.90 8.30 -9.35
N ASP A 199 14.86 9.62 -9.55
CA ASP A 199 13.84 10.29 -10.35
C ASP A 199 13.97 9.94 -11.84
N GLU A 200 15.21 9.86 -12.35
CA GLU A 200 15.50 9.42 -13.72
C GLU A 200 15.00 7.99 -13.98
N ILE A 201 15.30 7.05 -13.07
CA ILE A 201 14.84 5.66 -13.20
C ILE A 201 13.31 5.57 -13.08
N ILE A 202 12.67 6.40 -12.22
CA ILE A 202 11.20 6.46 -12.12
C ILE A 202 10.56 7.00 -13.40
N VAL A 203 11.21 7.93 -14.10
CA VAL A 203 10.75 8.43 -15.40
C VAL A 203 10.80 7.30 -16.44
N GLU A 204 11.89 6.56 -16.50
CA GLU A 204 12.03 5.38 -17.39
C GLU A 204 10.97 4.32 -17.07
N PHE A 205 10.86 3.91 -15.80
CA PHE A 205 9.82 2.99 -15.32
C PHE A 205 8.43 3.46 -15.75
N SER A 206 8.17 4.76 -15.68
CA SER A 206 6.87 5.32 -16.03
C SER A 206 6.56 5.26 -17.51
N ASN A 207 7.56 5.43 -18.36
CA ASN A 207 7.40 5.30 -19.80
C ASN A 207 7.09 3.84 -20.15
N GLU A 208 7.88 2.90 -19.62
CA GLU A 208 7.67 1.47 -19.86
C GLU A 208 6.34 0.96 -19.29
N ALA A 209 5.95 1.43 -18.10
CA ALA A 209 4.65 1.13 -17.53
C ALA A 209 3.50 1.64 -18.42
N THR A 210 3.68 2.80 -19.06
CA THR A 210 2.69 3.38 -19.97
C THR A 210 2.60 2.57 -21.26
N ASN A 211 3.73 2.15 -21.83
CA ASN A 211 3.77 1.27 -23.00
C ASN A 211 2.98 -0.02 -22.75
N ILE A 212 3.18 -0.68 -21.59
CA ILE A 212 2.43 -1.89 -21.23
C ILE A 212 0.92 -1.62 -21.15
N ILE A 213 0.52 -0.50 -20.54
CA ILE A 213 -0.90 -0.14 -20.37
C ILE A 213 -1.56 0.13 -21.73
N GLU A 214 -0.83 0.69 -22.69
CA GLU A 214 -1.34 1.01 -24.02
C GLU A 214 -1.34 -0.21 -24.97
N GLU A 215 -0.35 -1.09 -24.87
CA GLU A 215 -0.18 -2.25 -25.75
C GLU A 215 -1.07 -3.44 -25.34
N PHE A 216 -1.30 -3.66 -24.05
CA PHE A 216 -1.97 -4.86 -23.53
C PHE A 216 -3.40 -4.58 -23.04
N PRO A 217 -4.29 -5.59 -23.10
CA PRO A 217 -5.63 -5.47 -22.55
C PRO A 217 -5.59 -5.27 -21.03
N VAL A 218 -6.65 -4.66 -20.52
CA VAL A 218 -6.84 -4.37 -19.08
C VAL A 218 -6.71 -5.62 -18.21
N ASP A 219 -7.30 -6.74 -18.62
CA ASP A 219 -7.13 -8.03 -17.96
C ASP A 219 -6.03 -8.81 -18.66
N ILE A 220 -4.98 -9.20 -17.93
CA ILE A 220 -3.83 -9.96 -18.47
C ILE A 220 -3.94 -11.40 -17.96
N THR A 221 -4.64 -12.24 -18.73
CA THR A 221 -4.91 -13.64 -18.38
C THR A 221 -4.87 -14.53 -19.62
N THR A 222 -4.93 -15.85 -19.42
CA THR A 222 -5.08 -16.82 -20.53
C THR A 222 -6.42 -16.73 -21.25
N LYS A 223 -7.40 -16.00 -20.69
CA LYS A 223 -8.68 -15.73 -21.35
C LYS A 223 -8.59 -14.56 -22.32
N SER A 224 -7.73 -13.58 -22.03
CA SER A 224 -7.59 -12.36 -22.82
C SER A 224 -6.42 -12.39 -23.80
N LEU A 225 -5.37 -13.16 -23.50
CA LEU A 225 -4.13 -13.20 -24.27
C LEU A 225 -3.73 -14.63 -24.63
N LYS A 226 -3.07 -14.76 -25.78
CA LYS A 226 -2.36 -15.98 -26.18
C LYS A 226 -1.07 -16.14 -25.38
N SER A 227 -0.55 -17.37 -25.31
CA SER A 227 0.65 -17.70 -24.56
C SER A 227 1.87 -16.87 -24.97
N GLU A 228 2.04 -16.56 -26.26
CA GLU A 228 3.17 -15.75 -26.74
C GLU A 228 3.11 -14.32 -26.19
N SER A 229 1.93 -13.70 -26.21
CA SER A 229 1.71 -12.36 -25.63
C SER A 229 1.85 -12.36 -24.11
N LEU A 230 1.43 -13.43 -23.43
CA LEU A 230 1.66 -13.60 -22.00
C LEU A 230 3.15 -13.69 -21.66
N ILE A 231 3.94 -14.41 -22.46
CA ILE A 231 5.40 -14.47 -22.29
C ILE A 231 6.02 -13.09 -22.50
N GLN A 232 5.58 -12.36 -23.53
CA GLN A 232 6.06 -11.01 -23.83
C GLN A 232 5.76 -10.04 -22.66
N VAL A 233 4.51 -9.95 -22.21
CA VAL A 233 4.18 -9.03 -21.11
C VAL A 233 4.88 -9.42 -19.80
N ASN A 234 5.06 -10.73 -19.56
CA ASN A 234 5.84 -11.21 -18.42
C ASN A 234 7.31 -10.77 -18.48
N HIS A 235 7.90 -10.74 -19.68
CA HIS A 235 9.24 -10.18 -19.89
C HIS A 235 9.29 -8.67 -19.58
N LEU A 236 8.30 -7.89 -20.03
CA LEU A 236 8.22 -6.46 -19.74
C LEU A 236 8.08 -6.16 -18.24
N PHE A 237 7.24 -6.93 -17.52
CA PHE A 237 7.15 -6.82 -16.06
C PHE A 237 8.46 -7.17 -15.35
N ARG A 238 9.28 -8.10 -15.89
CA ARG A 238 10.63 -8.34 -15.35
C ARG A 238 11.56 -7.15 -15.56
N GLY A 239 11.45 -6.46 -16.69
CA GLY A 239 12.15 -5.20 -16.95
C GLY A 239 11.79 -4.13 -15.91
N LEU A 240 10.50 -3.89 -15.69
CA LEU A 240 10.02 -2.99 -14.63
C LEU A 240 10.56 -3.37 -13.24
N LYS A 241 10.60 -4.67 -12.93
CA LYS A 241 11.17 -5.16 -11.67
C LYS A 241 12.68 -4.84 -11.55
N HIS A 242 13.45 -4.90 -12.64
CA HIS A 242 14.88 -4.55 -12.59
C HIS A 242 15.09 -3.07 -12.26
N MET A 243 14.32 -2.18 -12.90
CA MET A 243 14.35 -0.74 -12.55
C MET A 243 13.99 -0.50 -11.09
N LEU A 244 13.00 -1.22 -10.55
CA LEU A 244 12.67 -1.11 -9.13
C LEU A 244 13.79 -1.59 -8.21
N ILE A 245 14.56 -2.62 -8.61
CA ILE A 245 15.73 -3.09 -7.85
C ILE A 245 16.79 -1.99 -7.82
N GLU A 246 17.09 -1.37 -8.96
CA GLU A 246 18.04 -0.25 -9.04
C GLU A 246 17.59 0.92 -8.15
N ILE A 247 16.30 1.31 -8.22
CA ILE A 247 15.76 2.34 -7.32
C ILE A 247 15.92 1.92 -5.85
N GLU A 248 15.68 0.66 -5.49
CA GLU A 248 15.81 0.18 -4.12
C GLU A 248 17.25 0.21 -3.62
N GLU A 249 18.21 -0.16 -4.46
CA GLU A 249 19.65 -0.11 -4.18
C GLU A 249 20.12 1.33 -3.96
N THR A 250 19.83 2.25 -4.89
CA THR A 250 20.16 3.68 -4.73
C THR A 250 19.48 4.28 -3.49
N THR A 251 18.23 3.91 -3.21
CA THR A 251 17.51 4.39 -2.02
C THR A 251 18.12 3.83 -0.72
N ARG A 252 18.64 2.60 -0.75
CA ARG A 252 19.32 1.98 0.41
C ARG A 252 20.65 2.68 0.69
N ASP A 253 21.42 3.00 -0.34
CA ASP A 253 22.69 3.71 -0.19
C ASP A 253 22.46 5.14 0.33
N MET A 254 21.46 5.83 -0.21
CA MET A 254 20.98 7.11 0.31
C MET A 254 20.61 7.02 1.80
N GLU A 255 19.85 5.98 2.20
CA GLU A 255 19.45 5.78 3.59
C GLU A 255 20.67 5.58 4.51
N ALA A 256 21.64 4.77 4.09
CA ALA A 256 22.89 4.53 4.83
C ALA A 256 23.68 5.83 5.02
N ARG A 257 23.87 6.61 3.94
CA ARG A 257 24.55 7.92 4.00
C ARG A 257 23.85 8.90 4.95
N MET A 258 22.52 8.88 4.98
CA MET A 258 21.73 9.72 5.90
C MET A 258 21.86 9.29 7.36
N PHE A 259 22.01 7.99 7.64
CA PHE A 259 22.31 7.50 8.99
C PHE A 259 23.70 7.95 9.45
N ASP A 260 24.71 7.87 8.59
CA ASP A 260 26.07 8.31 8.91
C ASP A 260 26.16 9.82 9.21
N THR A 261 25.17 10.59 8.76
CA THR A 261 25.09 12.05 8.95
C THR A 261 24.06 12.45 10.04
N ASP A 262 23.59 11.49 10.84
CA ASP A 262 22.63 11.67 11.96
C ASP A 262 21.30 12.38 11.58
N LEU A 263 20.78 12.10 10.38
CA LEU A 263 19.56 12.70 9.84
C LEU A 263 18.28 11.92 10.21
N SER A 264 18.15 11.55 11.49
CA SER A 264 17.09 10.66 11.99
C SER A 264 15.66 11.10 11.68
N ARG A 265 15.39 12.41 11.58
CA ARG A 265 14.05 12.95 11.30
C ARG A 265 13.63 12.82 9.83
N SER A 266 14.59 12.93 8.90
CA SER A 266 14.35 12.82 7.45
C SER A 266 14.50 11.39 6.94
N VAL A 267 15.41 10.59 7.50
CA VAL A 267 15.69 9.21 7.05
C VAL A 267 14.43 8.34 7.03
N ARG A 268 13.52 8.52 7.99
CA ARG A 268 12.24 7.78 8.05
C ARG A 268 11.38 7.89 6.80
N TYR A 269 11.53 8.95 6.00
CA TYR A 269 10.80 9.13 4.74
C TYR A 269 11.43 8.30 3.62
N VAL A 270 12.77 8.23 3.60
CA VAL A 270 13.56 7.36 2.72
C VAL A 270 13.28 5.89 3.04
N THR A 271 13.31 5.50 4.32
CA THR A 271 12.97 4.14 4.77
C THR A 271 11.59 3.70 4.31
N LYS A 272 10.58 4.59 4.39
CA LYS A 272 9.22 4.29 3.94
C LYS A 272 9.14 4.11 2.43
N PHE A 273 9.81 4.96 1.68
CA PHE A 273 9.87 4.87 0.22
C PHE A 273 10.54 3.56 -0.21
N ARG A 274 11.71 3.23 0.36
CA ARG A 274 12.41 1.95 0.14
C ARG A 274 11.51 0.75 0.41
N LYS A 275 10.81 0.74 1.55
CA LYS A 275 9.85 -0.34 1.90
C LYS A 275 8.75 -0.49 0.84
N ASP A 276 8.20 0.61 0.34
CA ASP A 276 7.18 0.56 -0.71
C ASP A 276 7.75 -0.05 -2.00
N ILE A 277 8.96 0.32 -2.42
CA ILE A 277 9.64 -0.26 -3.59
C ILE A 277 9.87 -1.77 -3.41
N GLN A 278 10.39 -2.18 -2.26
CA GLN A 278 10.61 -3.60 -1.96
C GLN A 278 9.30 -4.40 -2.03
N ASN A 279 8.19 -3.82 -1.56
CA ASN A 279 6.88 -4.46 -1.68
C ASN A 279 6.41 -4.56 -3.14
N TYR A 280 6.66 -3.56 -3.98
CA TYR A 280 6.35 -3.64 -5.42
C TYR A 280 7.19 -4.67 -6.15
N ILE A 281 8.49 -4.78 -5.84
CA ILE A 281 9.37 -5.83 -6.40
C ILE A 281 8.77 -7.21 -6.09
N ASN A 282 8.46 -7.46 -4.81
CA ASN A 282 7.88 -8.73 -4.38
C ASN A 282 6.51 -8.99 -5.01
N TYR A 283 5.68 -7.95 -5.15
CA TYR A 283 4.40 -8.05 -5.82
C TYR A 283 4.55 -8.47 -7.29
N ILE A 284 5.42 -7.81 -8.04
CA ILE A 284 5.69 -8.15 -9.45
C ILE A 284 6.21 -9.60 -9.55
N VAL A 285 7.17 -9.99 -8.70
CA VAL A 285 7.73 -11.34 -8.76
C VAL A 285 6.68 -12.41 -8.42
N ILE A 286 6.00 -12.27 -7.29
CA ILE A 286 5.16 -13.33 -6.73
C ILE A 286 3.78 -13.35 -7.41
N LYS A 287 3.13 -12.19 -7.52
CA LYS A 287 1.72 -12.10 -7.89
C LYS A 287 1.49 -11.79 -9.37
N ILE A 288 2.51 -11.35 -10.10
CA ILE A 288 2.43 -11.12 -11.56
C ILE A 288 3.27 -12.16 -12.30
N ASN A 289 4.60 -12.11 -12.19
CA ASN A 289 5.49 -12.99 -12.96
C ASN A 289 5.25 -14.47 -12.63
N GLY A 290 5.11 -14.82 -11.34
CA GLY A 290 4.79 -16.18 -10.90
C GLY A 290 3.49 -16.67 -11.54
N ARG A 291 2.40 -15.90 -11.40
CA ARG A 291 1.10 -16.27 -11.97
C ARG A 291 1.09 -16.42 -13.49
N ILE A 292 1.74 -15.51 -14.21
CA ILE A 292 1.82 -15.62 -15.67
C ILE A 292 2.65 -16.86 -16.05
N THR A 293 3.73 -17.14 -15.32
CA THR A 293 4.56 -18.32 -15.55
C THR A 293 3.79 -19.61 -15.32
N ASP A 294 3.03 -19.71 -14.22
CA ASP A 294 2.18 -20.87 -13.95
C ASP A 294 1.11 -21.04 -15.02
N ALA A 295 0.46 -19.94 -15.42
CA ALA A 295 -0.60 -19.95 -16.43
C ALA A 295 -0.10 -20.37 -17.82
N VAL A 296 1.08 -19.90 -18.25
CA VAL A 296 1.68 -20.26 -19.54
C VAL A 296 2.12 -21.72 -19.57
N ASN A 297 2.65 -22.24 -18.46
CA ASN A 297 3.13 -23.63 -18.39
C ASN A 297 2.04 -24.64 -18.00
N GLY A 298 0.84 -24.18 -17.65
CA GLY A 298 -0.25 -25.04 -17.20
C GLY A 298 0.00 -25.69 -15.83
N PHE A 299 0.81 -25.05 -14.98
CA PHE A 299 1.00 -25.52 -13.61
C PHE A 299 -0.25 -25.23 -12.78
N HIS A 300 -0.77 -26.27 -12.14
CA HIS A 300 -1.88 -26.20 -11.19
C HIS A 300 -1.42 -26.89 -9.90
N LEU A 301 -1.25 -26.10 -8.84
CA LEU A 301 -0.86 -26.57 -7.49
C LEU A 301 -2.08 -26.57 -6.56
#